data_AF-A0A963CCI8-F1
#
_entry.id   AF-A0A963CCI8-F1
#
_cell.length_a   1.000
_cell.length_b   1.000
_cell.length_c   1.000
_cell.angle_alpha   90.00
_cell.angle_beta   90.00
_cell.angle_gamma   90.00
#
_symmetry.space_group_name_H-M   'P 1'
#
loop_
_entity.id
_entity.type
_entity.pdbx_description
1 polymer ?
#
loop_
_entity_poly.entity_id
_entity_poly.type
_entity_poly.pdbx_seq_one_letter_code
_entity_poly.pdbx_strand_id
1 'polypeptide(L)'
;MTRAIENLSRRRFLQAGGGLTLGFVLPVALAAEAGPGKAGSGLAAPVSFEPNAFLRIGPDDSVTVISKHLEMGQGTYTGLATLVAEELDAAWAQVRVEGAPADARRYNNLFWG
;
A
#
# COMPACT_ATOMS: atom_id res chain seq x y z
N MET A 1 -30.94 -29.17 38.62
CA MET A 1 -30.75 -27.85 37.97
C MET A 1 -30.42 -28.07 36.50
N THR A 2 -31.41 -28.03 35.62
CA THR A 2 -31.24 -28.15 34.17
C THR A 2 -31.00 -26.76 33.58
N ARG A 3 -29.78 -26.50 33.09
CA ARG A 3 -29.45 -25.26 32.35
C ARG A 3 -30.06 -25.38 30.95
N ALA A 4 -31.03 -24.51 30.62
CA ALA A 4 -31.55 -24.39 29.27
C ALA A 4 -30.48 -23.75 28.35
N ILE A 5 -30.29 -24.31 27.16
CA ILE A 5 -29.45 -23.71 26.12
C ILE A 5 -30.35 -22.75 25.32
N GLU A 6 -30.19 -21.45 25.53
CA GLU A 6 -30.91 -20.45 24.74
C GLU A 6 -30.25 -20.25 23.38
N ASN A 7 -31.00 -20.51 22.30
CA ASN A 7 -30.55 -20.27 20.94
C ASN A 7 -30.86 -18.81 20.55
N LEU A 8 -29.97 -17.89 20.93
CA LEU A 8 -30.08 -16.49 20.50
C LEU A 8 -29.81 -16.37 19.01
N SER A 9 -30.85 -16.06 18.23
CA SER A 9 -30.66 -15.75 16.82
C SER A 9 -29.95 -14.41 16.67
N ARG A 10 -28.94 -14.35 15.79
CA ARG A 10 -28.18 -13.12 15.48
C ARG A 10 -29.10 -11.94 15.15
N ARG A 11 -30.21 -12.23 14.46
CA ARG A 11 -31.24 -11.24 14.11
C ARG A 11 -31.94 -10.67 15.33
N ARG A 12 -32.33 -11.48 16.31
CA ARG A 12 -32.97 -10.98 17.54
C ARG A 12 -32.00 -10.25 18.44
N PHE A 13 -30.73 -10.68 18.49
CA PHE A 13 -29.68 -9.96 19.20
C PHE A 13 -29.48 -8.54 18.66
N LEU A 14 -29.41 -8.38 17.33
CA LEU A 14 -29.28 -7.07 16.68
C LEU A 14 -30.55 -6.21 16.76
N GLN A 15 -31.73 -6.83 16.86
CA GLN A 15 -33.00 -6.10 17.05
C GLN A 15 -33.15 -5.57 18.49
N ALA A 16 -32.68 -6.32 19.48
CA ALA A 16 -32.75 -5.93 20.89
C ALA A 16 -31.56 -5.05 21.34
N GLY A 17 -30.39 -5.22 20.71
CA GLY A 17 -29.20 -4.43 20.95
C GLY A 17 -29.22 -3.12 20.17
N GLY A 18 -29.53 -2.01 20.84
CA GLY A 18 -29.23 -0.68 20.31
C GLY A 18 -27.72 -0.53 20.05
N GLY A 19 -27.35 0.24 19.02
CA GLY A 19 -25.95 0.40 18.61
C GLY A 19 -25.04 0.81 19.77
N LEU A 20 -24.00 0.02 20.05
CA LEU A 20 -22.97 0.33 21.02
C LEU A 20 -21.93 1.25 20.36
N THR A 21 -21.96 2.54 20.69
CA THR A 21 -20.90 3.48 20.33
C THR A 21 -19.90 3.60 21.47
N LEU A 22 -18.65 3.18 21.22
CA LEU A 22 -17.53 3.39 22.14
C LEU A 22 -16.69 4.55 21.61
N GLY A 23 -16.59 5.62 22.40
CA GLY A 23 -15.71 6.76 22.11
C GLY A 23 -14.57 6.80 23.13
N PHE A 24 -13.34 6.90 22.64
CA PHE A 24 -12.15 7.11 23.48
C PHE A 24 -11.45 8.40 23.05
N VAL A 25 -11.02 9.19 24.03
CA VAL A 25 -10.09 10.31 23.82
C VAL A 25 -8.73 9.85 24.32
N LEU A 26 -7.83 9.55 23.40
CA LEU A 26 -6.46 9.14 23.73
C LEU A 26 -5.61 10.40 23.94
N PRO A 27 -4.90 10.54 25.08
CA PRO A 27 -3.90 11.58 25.24
C PRO A 27 -2.83 11.44 24.14
N VAL A 28 -2.52 12.55 23.46
CA VAL A 28 -1.58 12.64 22.33
C VAL A 28 -0.18 12.08 22.64
N ALA A 29 0.15 11.85 23.91
CA ALA A 29 1.45 11.33 24.35
C ALA A 29 1.74 9.87 23.93
N LEU A 30 0.72 9.06 23.56
CA LEU A 30 0.94 7.71 23.03
C LEU A 30 1.09 7.66 21.50
N ALA A 31 1.06 8.81 20.81
CA ALA A 31 1.29 8.87 19.36
C ALA A 31 2.76 8.69 18.96
N ALA A 32 3.70 8.72 19.91
CA ALA A 32 5.13 8.54 19.64
C ALA A 32 5.50 7.10 19.21
N GLU A 33 4.68 6.10 19.53
CA GLU A 33 4.92 4.68 19.23
C GLU A 33 4.06 4.16 18.04
N ALA A 34 3.35 5.05 17.33
CA ALA A 34 2.54 4.63 16.19
C ALA A 34 3.37 4.73 14.90
N GLY A 35 3.50 3.59 14.22
CA GLY A 35 4.23 3.38 12.97
C GLY A 35 3.87 4.34 11.82
N PRO A 36 4.53 4.17 10.66
CA PRO A 36 4.63 5.21 9.63
C PRO A 36 3.24 5.68 9.18
N GLY A 37 2.91 6.93 9.51
CA GLY A 37 1.61 7.53 9.17
C GLY A 37 0.96 8.47 10.19
N LYS A 38 1.67 9.03 11.18
CA LYS A 38 1.07 10.05 12.07
C LYS A 38 1.71 11.44 11.93
N ALA A 39 0.81 12.39 11.68
CA ALA A 39 1.03 13.80 11.39
C ALA A 39 2.00 14.49 12.35
N GLY A 40 3.21 14.76 11.86
CA GLY A 40 4.05 15.84 12.37
C GLY A 40 3.58 17.16 11.76
N SER A 41 3.44 18.20 12.58
CA SER A 41 3.06 19.56 12.19
C SER A 41 4.15 20.32 11.41
N GLY A 42 4.90 19.62 10.55
CA GLY A 42 5.66 20.24 9.48
C GLY A 42 4.80 20.23 8.22
N LEU A 43 4.96 21.22 7.33
CA LEU A 43 4.50 21.07 5.95
C LEU A 43 5.11 19.77 5.42
N ALA A 44 4.34 18.70 5.43
CA ALA A 44 4.76 17.43 4.89
C ALA A 44 5.08 17.71 3.43
N ALA A 45 6.33 17.48 3.04
CA ALA A 45 6.70 17.47 1.64
C ALA A 45 5.66 16.59 0.91
N PRO A 46 5.20 17.00 -0.29
CA PRO A 46 4.20 16.24 -1.02
C PRO A 46 4.65 14.78 -1.05
N VAL A 47 3.87 13.92 -0.40
CA VAL A 47 4.20 12.49 -0.32
C VAL A 47 3.97 11.96 -1.73
N SER A 48 5.03 11.56 -2.42
CA SER A 48 4.92 10.94 -3.74
C SER A 48 4.08 9.68 -3.61
N PHE A 49 3.11 9.50 -4.52
CA PHE A 49 2.31 8.28 -4.56
C PHE A 49 3.19 7.13 -5.10
N GLU A 50 3.77 6.38 -4.16
CA GLU A 50 4.63 5.23 -4.41
C GLU A 50 3.97 3.99 -3.80
N PRO A 51 3.01 3.36 -4.50
CA PRO A 51 2.26 2.23 -3.98
C PRO A 51 3.15 1.02 -3.66
N ASN A 52 4.28 0.88 -4.36
CA ASN A 52 5.34 -0.07 -4.06
C ASN A 52 6.69 0.46 -4.56
N ALA A 53 7.77 -0.27 -4.26
CA ALA A 53 9.12 0.13 -4.65
C ALA A 53 9.41 0.08 -6.17
N PHE A 54 8.58 -0.63 -6.95
CA PHE A 54 8.79 -0.92 -8.36
C PHE A 54 7.90 -0.12 -9.32
N LEU A 55 6.96 0.66 -8.80
CA LEU A 55 6.00 1.43 -9.61
C LEU A 55 5.75 2.80 -8.99
N ARG A 56 5.86 3.85 -9.81
CA ARG A 56 5.53 5.23 -9.44
C ARG A 56 4.62 5.83 -10.51
N ILE A 57 3.55 6.48 -10.05
CA ILE A 57 2.60 7.19 -10.92
C ILE A 57 2.68 8.67 -10.55
N GLY A 58 3.12 9.48 -11.51
CA GLY A 58 3.23 10.93 -11.35
C GLY A 58 1.87 11.62 -11.44
N PRO A 59 1.74 12.83 -10.87
CA PRO A 59 0.54 13.65 -11.03
C PRO A 59 0.34 14.17 -12.48
N ASP A 60 1.34 13.95 -13.36
CA ASP A 60 1.35 14.26 -14.78
C ASP A 60 1.00 13.04 -15.67
N ASP A 61 0.32 12.04 -15.08
CA ASP A 61 -0.03 10.74 -15.67
C ASP A 61 1.18 9.89 -16.10
N SER A 62 2.38 10.26 -15.66
CA SER A 62 3.59 9.54 -16.07
C SER A 62 3.79 8.27 -15.22
N VAL A 63 3.96 7.13 -15.89
CA VAL A 63 4.13 5.82 -15.25
C VAL A 63 5.60 5.43 -15.30
N THR A 64 6.20 5.23 -14.14
CA THR A 64 7.59 4.77 -14.04
C THR A 64 7.66 3.37 -13.47
N VAL A 65 8.21 2.45 -14.25
CA VAL A 65 8.60 1.11 -13.80
C VAL A 65 10.04 1.17 -13.30
N ILE A 66 10.26 0.84 -12.04
CA ILE A 66 11.61 0.72 -11.48
C ILE A 66 12.02 -0.75 -11.58
N SER A 67 13.08 -1.05 -12.34
CA SER A 67 13.57 -2.41 -12.52
C SER A 67 14.88 -2.62 -11.76
N LYS A 68 14.91 -3.62 -10.88
CA LYS A 68 16.14 -4.06 -10.20
C LYS A 68 16.97 -5.05 -11.01
N HIS A 69 16.45 -5.53 -12.13
CA HIS A 69 17.14 -6.49 -12.98
C HIS A 69 18.06 -5.76 -13.94
N LEU A 70 19.27 -6.30 -14.16
CA LEU A 70 20.21 -5.73 -15.11
C LEU A 70 19.72 -5.96 -16.54
N GLU A 71 19.69 -4.90 -17.34
CA GLU A 71 19.40 -4.92 -18.77
C GLU A 71 20.70 -4.83 -19.58
N MET A 72 20.95 -5.83 -20.43
CA MET A 72 22.14 -5.96 -21.27
C MET A 72 21.79 -6.32 -22.73
N GLY A 73 20.53 -6.10 -23.15
CA GLY A 73 20.03 -6.35 -24.50
C GLY A 73 19.02 -7.49 -24.59
N GLN A 74 18.63 -8.12 -23.48
CA GLN A 74 17.62 -9.19 -23.46
C GLN A 74 16.17 -8.67 -23.50
N GLY A 75 15.96 -7.38 -23.24
CA GLY A 75 14.63 -6.75 -23.32
C GLY A 75 13.76 -6.91 -22.09
N THR A 76 14.34 -7.17 -20.91
CA THR A 76 13.63 -7.18 -19.62
C THR A 76 12.93 -5.85 -19.36
N TYR A 77 13.58 -4.72 -19.65
CA TYR A 77 12.96 -3.40 -19.43
C TYR A 77 11.73 -3.20 -20.30
N THR A 78 11.85 -3.47 -21.60
CA THR A 78 10.74 -3.35 -22.55
C THR A 78 9.59 -4.28 -22.16
N GLY A 79 9.88 -5.56 -21.87
CA GLY A 79 8.86 -6.53 -21.50
C GLY A 79 8.10 -6.15 -20.24
N LEU A 80 8.80 -5.72 -19.18
CA LEU A 80 8.16 -5.26 -17.94
C LEU A 80 7.31 -4.00 -18.18
N ALA A 81 7.80 -3.03 -18.96
CA ALA A 81 7.03 -1.84 -19.30
C ALA A 81 5.76 -2.16 -20.09
N THR A 82 5.83 -3.08 -21.06
CA THR A 82 4.67 -3.49 -21.86
C THR A 82 3.58 -4.10 -20.97
N LEU A 83 3.94 -5.04 -20.09
CA LEU A 83 2.99 -5.66 -19.17
C LEU A 83 2.32 -4.62 -18.25
N VAL A 84 3.09 -3.66 -17.73
CA VAL A 84 2.55 -2.59 -16.87
C VAL A 84 1.66 -1.64 -17.65
N ALA A 85 2.02 -1.29 -18.89
CA ALA A 85 1.20 -0.43 -19.75
C ALA A 85 -0.16 -1.06 -20.04
N GLU A 86 -0.18 -2.37 -20.35
CA GLU A 86 -1.39 -3.14 -20.60
C GLU A 86 -2.29 -3.22 -19.37
N GLU A 87 -1.74 -3.53 -18.19
CA GLU A 87 -2.53 -3.68 -16.97
C GLU A 87 -3.12 -2.34 -16.48
N LEU A 88 -2.44 -1.22 -16.73
CA LEU A 88 -2.89 0.11 -16.34
C LEU A 88 -3.72 0.82 -17.42
N ASP A 89 -3.95 0.19 -18.58
CA ASP A 89 -4.53 0.84 -19.76
C ASP A 89 -3.86 2.20 -20.09
N ALA A 90 -2.54 2.29 -19.89
CA ALA A 90 -1.77 3.52 -20.06
C ALA A 90 -1.27 3.67 -21.50
N ALA A 91 -1.22 4.90 -22.01
CA ALA A 91 -0.61 5.15 -23.31
C ALA A 91 0.90 4.87 -23.23
N TRP A 92 1.46 4.19 -24.23
CA TRP A 92 2.88 3.84 -24.24
C TRP A 92 3.82 5.05 -24.03
N ALA A 93 3.44 6.21 -24.55
CA ALA A 93 4.20 7.46 -24.37
C ALA A 93 4.29 7.96 -22.92
N GLN A 94 3.42 7.48 -22.03
CA GLN A 94 3.41 7.82 -20.60
C GLN A 94 4.33 6.90 -19.78
N VAL A 95 4.73 5.74 -20.32
CA VAL A 95 5.46 4.70 -19.59
C VAL A 95 6.96 4.83 -19.82
N ARG A 96 7.72 4.81 -18.73
CA ARG A 96 9.20 4.78 -18.75
C ARG A 96 9.75 3.76 -17.77
N VAL A 97 10.97 3.31 -18.01
CA VAL A 97 11.69 2.39 -17.13
C VAL A 97 12.94 3.08 -16.56
N GLU A 98 13.14 2.94 -15.27
CA GLU A 98 14.33 3.39 -14.56
C GLU A 98 15.00 2.20 -13.87
N GLY A 99 16.34 2.19 -13.86
CA GLY A 99 17.08 1.21 -13.06
C GLY A 99 16.95 1.51 -11.57
N ALA A 100 16.71 0.47 -10.77
CA ALA A 100 16.67 0.62 -9.32
C ALA A 100 18.03 1.11 -8.80
N PRO A 101 18.06 2.08 -7.87
CA PRO A 101 19.28 2.45 -7.19
C PRO A 101 19.77 1.29 -6.30
N ALA A 102 21.04 1.34 -5.92
CA ALA A 102 21.65 0.36 -5.01
C ALA A 102 21.15 0.54 -3.57
N ASP A 103 19.88 0.20 -3.33
CA ASP A 103 19.22 0.21 -2.03
C ASP A 103 18.68 -1.19 -1.69
N ALA A 104 19.50 -1.98 -1.00
CA ALA A 104 19.14 -3.32 -0.58
C ALA A 104 17.92 -3.36 0.35
N ARG A 105 17.54 -2.27 1.03
CA ARG A 105 16.34 -2.29 1.88
C ARG A 105 15.06 -2.32 1.05
N ARG A 106 15.08 -1.73 -0.15
CA ARG A 106 13.94 -1.68 -1.06
C ARG A 106 13.94 -2.77 -2.12
N TYR A 107 15.10 -3.17 -2.63
CA TYR A 107 15.20 -3.94 -3.88
C TYR A 107 15.82 -5.34 -3.72
N ASN A 108 16.19 -5.74 -2.50
CA ASN A 108 16.73 -7.07 -2.18
C ASN A 108 15.78 -8.22 -2.61
N ASN A 109 16.34 -9.38 -2.94
CA ASN A 109 15.56 -10.61 -3.03
C ASN A 109 15.33 -11.21 -1.63
N LEU A 110 14.09 -11.19 -1.14
CA LEU A 110 13.73 -11.65 0.20
C LEU A 110 14.24 -13.06 0.59
N PHE A 111 14.55 -13.92 -0.38
CA PHE A 111 15.14 -15.24 -0.14
C PHE A 111 16.67 -15.27 -0.10
N TRP A 112 17.37 -14.33 -0.75
CA TRP A 112 18.82 -14.42 -1.02
C TRP A 112 19.63 -13.18 -0.61
N GLY A 113 19.00 -12.03 -0.31
CA GLY A 113 19.70 -10.77 -0.06
C GLY A 113 19.66 -9.78 -1.23
#